data_AF-A0A220U955-F1
#
_entry.id   AF-A0A220U955-F1
#
_cell.length_a   1.000
_cell.length_b   1.000
_cell.length_c   1.000
_cell.angle_alpha   90.00
_cell.angle_beta   90.00
_cell.angle_gamma   90.00
#
_symmetry.space_group_name_H-M   'P 1'
#
loop_
_entity.id
_entity.type
_entity.pdbx_description
1 polymer ?
#
loop_
_entity_poly.entity_id
_entity_poly.type
_entity_poly.pdbx_seq_one_letter_code
_entity_poly.pdbx_strand_id
1 'polypeptide(L)'
;MTTDRPDRLRMTREQALAWNPAWSAADVRLLEENLDRLEVRAFYRTRSNGSVTAQDADGLSVMYLSPGYVEFRKGLAPTDRPDPAWHGLALSCFRPRSRDVGTTDEGPAICPSCFIALPATGVCDDCG
;
A
#
# COMPACT_ATOMS: atom_id res chain seq x y z
N MET A 1 8.93 -19.09 25.80
CA MET A 1 8.39 -17.97 26.62
C MET A 1 7.99 -16.85 25.67
N THR A 2 6.76 -16.88 25.18
CA THR A 2 6.25 -15.87 24.24
C THR A 2 5.84 -14.65 25.05
N THR A 3 6.56 -13.55 24.89
CA THR A 3 6.37 -12.32 25.66
C THR A 3 5.01 -11.71 25.27
N ASP A 4 4.01 -11.92 26.12
CA ASP A 4 2.71 -11.26 26.01
C ASP A 4 2.94 -9.76 26.22
N ARG A 5 2.95 -9.00 25.13
CA ARG A 5 3.05 -7.54 25.18
C ARG A 5 1.65 -6.99 25.43
N PRO A 6 1.40 -6.27 26.54
CA PRO A 6 0.07 -5.79 26.93
C PRO A 6 -0.57 -4.81 25.91
N ASP A 7 0.20 -4.35 24.92
CA ASP A 7 -0.25 -3.43 23.88
C ASP A 7 -0.86 -4.13 22.64
N ARG A 8 -0.91 -5.47 22.62
CA ARG A 8 -1.42 -6.26 21.49
C ARG A 8 -2.79 -6.85 21.79
N LEU A 9 -3.80 -6.39 21.07
CA LEU A 9 -5.12 -7.01 21.05
C LEU A 9 -5.09 -8.21 20.10
N ARG A 10 -5.33 -9.41 20.63
CA ARG A 10 -5.54 -10.61 19.81
C ARG A 10 -6.89 -10.51 19.09
N MET A 11 -6.91 -10.93 17.83
CA MET A 11 -8.10 -10.91 16.97
C MET A 11 -8.36 -12.31 16.42
N THR A 12 -9.62 -12.61 16.12
CA THR A 12 -9.98 -13.75 15.25
C THR A 12 -9.68 -13.42 13.79
N ARG A 13 -9.75 -14.43 12.92
CA ARG A 13 -9.60 -14.25 11.47
C ARG A 13 -10.68 -13.32 10.92
N GLU A 14 -11.92 -13.54 11.34
CA GLU A 14 -13.08 -12.74 10.93
C GLU A 14 -12.92 -11.29 11.37
N GLN A 15 -12.46 -11.06 12.59
CA GLN A 15 -12.19 -9.71 13.09
C GLN A 15 -11.05 -9.04 12.31
N ALA A 16 -10.00 -9.78 11.94
CA ALA A 16 -8.90 -9.24 11.17
C ALA A 16 -9.33 -8.84 9.75
N LEU A 17 -10.18 -9.65 9.10
CA LEU A 17 -10.72 -9.38 7.77
C LEU A 17 -11.82 -8.31 7.75
N ALA A 18 -12.55 -8.15 8.86
CA ALA A 18 -13.53 -7.08 9.04
C ALA A 18 -12.92 -5.79 9.64
N TRP A 19 -11.61 -5.77 9.89
CA TRP A 19 -10.95 -4.69 10.62
C TRP A 19 -11.08 -3.33 9.93
N ASN A 20 -10.95 -3.31 8.60
CA ASN A 20 -11.12 -2.10 7.80
C ASN A 20 -12.37 -2.22 6.91
N PRO A 21 -13.45 -1.46 7.20
CA PRO A 21 -14.69 -1.53 6.43
C PRO A 21 -14.56 -0.99 5.00
N ALA A 22 -13.46 -0.31 4.66
CA ALA A 22 -13.20 0.17 3.30
C ALA A 22 -12.68 -0.92 2.34
N TRP A 23 -12.34 -2.10 2.84
CA TRP A 23 -11.92 -3.21 1.98
C TRP A 23 -13.11 -3.74 1.18
N SER A 24 -12.91 -3.85 -0.13
CA SER A 24 -13.89 -4.47 -1.01
C SER A 24 -13.95 -5.97 -0.79
N ALA A 25 -15.01 -6.62 -1.27
CA ALA A 25 -15.10 -8.09 -1.25
C ALA A 25 -13.93 -8.76 -2.01
N ALA A 26 -13.41 -8.11 -3.06
CA ALA A 26 -12.24 -8.60 -3.80
C ALA A 26 -10.96 -8.50 -2.96
N ASP A 27 -10.78 -7.40 -2.22
CA ASP A 27 -9.65 -7.27 -1.29
C ASP A 27 -9.71 -8.36 -0.22
N VAL A 28 -10.87 -8.55 0.41
CA VAL A 28 -11.04 -9.58 1.46
C VAL A 28 -10.69 -10.97 0.94
N ARG A 29 -11.10 -11.33 -0.30
CA ARG A 29 -10.73 -12.61 -0.92
C ARG A 29 -9.22 -12.73 -1.13
N LEU A 30 -8.57 -11.69 -1.66
CA LEU A 30 -7.12 -11.66 -1.84
C LEU A 30 -6.38 -11.82 -0.50
N LEU A 31 -6.89 -11.20 0.56
CA LEU A 31 -6.38 -11.37 1.91
C LEU A 31 -6.53 -12.83 2.35
N GLU A 32 -7.72 -13.41 2.24
CA GLU A 32 -7.99 -14.81 2.62
C GLU A 32 -7.06 -15.79 1.91
N GLU A 33 -6.92 -15.67 0.58
CA GLU A 33 -6.04 -16.52 -0.22
C GLU A 33 -4.59 -16.47 0.28
N ASN A 34 -4.11 -15.28 0.64
CA ASN A 34 -2.75 -15.13 1.16
C ASN A 34 -2.62 -15.61 2.61
N LEU A 35 -3.64 -15.44 3.44
CA LEU A 35 -3.66 -15.97 4.80
C LEU A 35 -3.62 -17.50 4.79
N ASP A 36 -4.30 -18.14 3.85
CA ASP A 36 -4.29 -19.60 3.68
C ASP A 36 -2.96 -20.08 3.11
N ARG A 37 -2.42 -19.41 2.08
CA ARG A 37 -1.11 -19.72 1.49
C ARG A 37 0.02 -19.66 2.52
N LEU A 38 -0.07 -18.75 3.48
CA LEU A 38 0.93 -18.56 4.53
C LEU A 38 0.59 -19.30 5.82
N GLU A 39 -0.46 -20.12 5.81
CA GLU A 39 -0.91 -20.93 6.94
C GLU A 39 -1.08 -20.13 8.24
N VAL A 40 -1.62 -18.91 8.14
CA VAL A 40 -1.75 -17.99 9.27
C VAL A 40 -2.66 -18.58 10.35
N ARG A 41 -2.20 -18.53 11.60
CA ARG A 41 -2.91 -19.06 12.78
C ARG A 41 -3.31 -18.01 13.80
N ALA A 42 -2.66 -16.85 13.82
CA ALA A 42 -2.93 -15.83 14.82
C ALA A 42 -2.88 -14.41 14.26
N PHE A 43 -3.74 -13.54 14.79
CA PHE A 43 -3.86 -12.15 14.40
C PHE A 43 -3.73 -11.25 15.63
N TYR A 44 -2.94 -10.19 15.50
CA TYR A 44 -2.68 -9.24 16.56
C TYR A 44 -2.71 -7.81 16.04
N ARG A 45 -3.36 -6.91 16.77
CA ARG A 45 -3.32 -5.48 16.50
C ARG A 45 -2.66 -4.77 17.67
N THR A 46 -1.68 -3.90 17.43
CA THR A 46 -1.17 -3.04 18.50
C THR A 46 -2.05 -1.80 18.66
N ARG A 47 -2.23 -1.30 19.89
CA ARG A 47 -2.98 -0.06 20.15
C ARG A 47 -2.46 1.16 19.39
N SER A 48 -1.19 1.16 19.04
CA SER A 48 -0.50 2.25 18.35
C SER A 48 -0.39 2.10 16.83
N ASN A 49 -0.64 0.92 16.25
CA ASN A 49 -0.45 0.73 14.81
C ASN A 49 -1.76 0.74 14.02
N GLY A 50 -1.70 1.41 12.88
CA GLY A 50 -2.63 1.24 11.78
C GLY A 50 -2.38 -0.04 10.98
N SER A 51 -2.13 -1.17 11.63
CA SER A 51 -2.02 -2.47 10.96
C SER A 51 -2.37 -3.66 11.87
N VAL A 52 -2.79 -4.76 11.25
CA VAL A 52 -2.97 -6.07 11.88
C VAL A 52 -1.80 -6.96 11.47
N THR A 53 -1.14 -7.57 12.44
CA THR A 53 -0.05 -8.54 12.25
C THR A 53 -0.64 -9.95 12.18
N ALA A 54 -0.30 -10.70 11.15
CA ALA A 54 -0.64 -12.11 10.96
C ALA A 54 0.60 -12.98 11.22
N GLN A 55 0.42 -14.05 12.00
CA GLN A 55 1.46 -14.99 12.39
C GLN A 55 1.12 -16.43 12.00
N ASP A 56 2.14 -17.20 11.63
CA ASP A 56 2.04 -18.65 11.36
C ASP A 56 1.95 -19.48 12.65
N ALA A 57 1.99 -20.81 12.51
CA ALA A 57 1.94 -21.75 13.63
C ALA A 57 3.14 -21.63 14.60
N ASP A 58 4.29 -21.17 14.09
CA ASP A 58 5.52 -20.96 14.86
C ASP A 58 5.53 -19.59 15.58
N GLY A 59 4.51 -18.78 15.37
CA GLY A 59 4.39 -17.43 15.93
C GLY A 59 5.24 -16.39 15.21
N LEU A 60 5.73 -16.70 14.00
CA LEU A 60 6.48 -15.77 13.18
C LEU A 60 5.52 -14.83 12.44
N SER A 61 5.81 -13.53 12.45
CA SER A 61 5.07 -12.57 11.63
C SER A 61 5.37 -12.79 10.15
N VAL A 62 4.36 -13.21 9.39
CA VAL A 62 4.48 -13.55 7.96
C VAL A 62 3.81 -12.53 7.06
N MET A 63 2.83 -11.79 7.58
CA MET A 63 2.05 -10.82 6.83
C MET A 63 1.55 -9.68 7.73
N TYR A 64 1.47 -8.47 7.18
CA TYR A 64 0.97 -7.27 7.84
C TYR A 64 -0.14 -6.66 6.99
N LEU A 65 -1.31 -6.48 7.59
CA LEU A 65 -2.50 -5.93 6.96
C LEU A 65 -2.61 -4.45 7.32
N SER A 66 -2.40 -3.57 6.34
CA SER A 66 -2.61 -2.13 6.47
C SER A 66 -3.90 -1.71 5.75
N PRO A 67 -4.48 -0.53 6.03
CA PRO A 67 -5.76 -0.14 5.46
C PRO A 67 -5.73 -0.13 3.93
N GLY A 68 -4.62 0.31 3.31
CA GLY A 68 -4.50 0.39 1.86
C GLY A 68 -3.65 -0.70 1.21
N TYR A 69 -2.92 -1.52 1.96
CA TYR A 69 -1.99 -2.48 1.38
C TYR A 69 -1.70 -3.61 2.35
N VAL A 70 -1.13 -4.69 1.82
CA VAL A 70 -0.58 -5.79 2.61
C VAL A 70 0.92 -5.82 2.41
N GLU A 71 1.66 -6.22 3.43
CA GLU A 71 3.10 -6.47 3.32
C GLU A 71 3.42 -7.88 3.80
N PHE A 72 4.28 -8.55 3.06
CA PHE A 72 4.74 -9.90 3.35
C PHE A 72 6.15 -9.86 3.91
N ARG A 73 6.45 -10.83 4.78
CA ARG A 73 7.85 -11.09 5.14
C ARG A 73 8.67 -11.38 3.87
N LYS A 74 9.90 -10.89 3.83
CA LYS A 74 10.82 -11.10 2.70
C LYS A 74 10.89 -12.58 2.32
N GLY A 75 10.70 -12.87 1.02
CA GLY A 75 10.68 -14.22 0.48
C GLY A 75 9.31 -14.92 0.48
N LEU A 76 8.30 -14.35 1.17
CA LEU A 76 6.95 -14.90 1.23
C LEU A 76 5.93 -14.15 0.37
N ALA A 77 6.34 -13.03 -0.25
CA ALA A 77 5.50 -12.26 -1.16
C ALA A 77 5.19 -13.08 -2.44
N PRO A 78 3.96 -13.00 -2.98
CA PRO A 78 3.62 -13.64 -4.25
C PRO A 78 4.57 -13.24 -5.37
N THR A 79 4.83 -14.17 -6.30
CA THR A 79 5.71 -13.95 -7.44
C THR A 79 5.07 -13.08 -8.52
N ASP A 80 3.76 -13.19 -8.69
CA ASP A 80 3.00 -12.40 -9.65
C ASP A 80 2.60 -11.07 -9.02
N ARG A 81 3.57 -10.15 -8.91
CA ARG A 81 3.36 -8.82 -8.34
C ARG A 81 3.84 -7.72 -9.30
N PRO A 82 3.16 -6.55 -9.33
CA PRO A 82 3.52 -5.46 -10.24
C PRO A 82 4.91 -4.89 -9.97
N ASP A 83 5.31 -4.83 -8.70
CA ASP A 83 6.63 -4.36 -8.27
C ASP A 83 7.38 -5.49 -7.55
N PRO A 84 8.41 -6.09 -8.17
CA PRO A 84 9.19 -7.14 -7.54
C PRO A 84 10.10 -6.63 -6.40
N ALA A 85 10.42 -5.33 -6.35
CA ALA A 85 11.22 -4.73 -5.28
C ALA A 85 10.40 -4.51 -4.00
N TRP A 86 9.10 -4.26 -4.14
CA TRP A 86 8.18 -4.18 -3.01
C TRP A 86 7.68 -5.57 -2.62
N HIS A 87 7.73 -5.89 -1.32
CA HIS A 87 7.19 -7.13 -0.77
C HIS A 87 5.72 -6.98 -0.33
N GLY A 88 4.97 -6.08 -0.98
CA GLY A 88 3.58 -5.82 -0.66
C GLY A 88 2.67 -5.84 -1.87
N LEU A 89 1.37 -5.81 -1.58
CA LEU A 89 0.32 -5.68 -2.57
C LEU A 89 -0.59 -4.52 -2.18
N ALA A 90 -0.84 -3.63 -3.13
CA ALA A 90 -1.83 -2.58 -2.97
C ALA A 90 -3.24 -3.19 -2.98
N LEU A 91 -4.08 -2.77 -2.04
CA LEU A 91 -5.51 -3.07 -2.03
C LEU A 91 -6.26 -1.99 -2.79
N SER A 92 -7.54 -2.22 -3.10
CA SER A 92 -8.35 -1.27 -3.90
C SER A 92 -8.46 0.12 -3.26
N CYS A 93 -8.42 0.21 -1.92
CA CYS A 93 -8.43 1.46 -1.18
C CYS A 93 -7.02 2.03 -0.91
N PHE A 94 -5.98 1.52 -1.58
CA PHE A 94 -4.65 2.08 -1.54
C PHE A 94 -4.69 3.53 -2.01
N ARG A 95 -4.42 4.45 -1.09
CA ARG A 95 -4.14 5.83 -1.43
C ARG A 95 -2.64 6.02 -1.26
N PRO A 96 -1.86 6.08 -2.35
CA PRO A 96 -0.50 6.56 -2.22
C PRO A 96 -0.62 7.93 -1.56
N ARG A 97 0.11 8.15 -0.46
CA ARG A 97 0.38 9.53 -0.08
C ARG A 97 1.09 10.10 -1.30
N SER A 98 0.43 10.99 -2.01
CA SER A 98 1.09 11.81 -3.01
C SER A 98 2.26 12.45 -2.27
N ARG A 99 3.45 11.86 -2.42
CA ARG A 99 4.61 12.72 -2.60
C ARG A 99 4.24 13.43 -3.88
N ASP A 100 3.99 14.73 -3.78
CA ASP A 100 4.21 15.64 -4.89
C ASP A 100 5.64 15.36 -5.39
N VAL A 101 5.78 14.36 -6.24
CA VAL A 101 6.92 14.25 -7.12
C VAL A 101 6.62 15.33 -8.13
N GLY A 102 7.17 16.51 -7.88
CA GLY A 102 7.21 17.61 -8.82
C GLY A 102 7.89 17.16 -10.10
N THR A 103 7.13 16.50 -10.95
CA THR A 103 7.32 16.49 -12.38
C THR A 103 6.15 17.27 -12.92
N THR A 104 6.27 18.60 -12.82
CA THR A 104 5.68 19.46 -13.82
C THR A 104 6.34 19.04 -15.13
N ASP A 105 5.71 18.11 -15.84
CA ASP A 105 5.82 18.11 -17.30
C ASP A 105 5.06 19.37 -17.71
N GLU A 106 5.73 20.51 -17.56
CA GLU A 106 5.25 21.78 -18.08
C GLU A 106 5.36 21.60 -19.59
N GLY A 107 4.28 21.09 -20.20
CA GLY A 107 4.13 21.07 -21.65
C GLY A 107 4.54 22.46 -22.18
N PRO A 108 5.14 22.52 -23.38
CA PRO A 108 5.77 23.75 -23.88
C PRO A 108 4.80 24.91 -23.71
N ALA A 109 5.19 25.92 -22.93
CA ALA A 109 4.36 27.08 -22.70
C ALA A 109 4.02 27.69 -24.06
N ILE A 110 2.73 27.85 -24.36
CA ILE A 110 2.29 28.37 -25.66
C ILE A 110 2.08 29.87 -25.53
N CYS A 111 2.60 30.65 -26.47
CA CYS A 111 2.33 32.08 -26.55
C CYS A 111 0.82 32.31 -26.78
N PRO A 112 0.12 33.08 -25.93
CA PRO A 112 -1.33 33.32 -26.09
C PRO A 112 -1.67 34.19 -27.32
N SER A 113 -0.68 34.90 -27.89
CA SER A 113 -0.87 35.78 -29.05
C SER A 113 -0.50 35.10 -30.37
N CYS A 114 0.60 34.36 -30.40
CA CYS A 114 1.14 33.75 -31.62
C CYS A 114 0.85 32.24 -31.72
N PHE A 115 0.36 31.61 -30.66
CA PHE A 115 0.08 30.16 -30.57
C PHE A 115 1.27 29.25 -30.92
N ILE A 116 2.50 29.77 -30.79
CA ILE A 116 3.75 29.01 -30.94
C ILE A 116 4.29 28.55 -29.58
N ALA A 117 5.09 27.49 -29.59
CA ALA A 117 5.80 27.02 -28.40
C ALA A 117 6.89 28.04 -28.00
N LEU A 118 6.83 28.47 -26.74
CA LEU A 118 7.79 29.40 -26.17
C LEU A 118 9.12 28.68 -25.88
N PRO A 119 10.26 29.36 -26.07
CA PRO A 119 11.53 28.91 -25.53
C PRO A 119 11.50 28.89 -24.00
N ALA A 120 12.48 28.22 -23.38
CA ALA A 120 12.57 28.07 -21.93
C ALA A 120 12.66 29.39 -21.13
N THR A 121 12.86 30.52 -21.83
CA THR A 121 12.82 31.87 -21.26
C THR A 121 11.40 32.38 -20.98
N GLY A 122 10.37 31.75 -21.54
CA GLY A 122 8.96 32.14 -21.35
C GLY A 122 8.53 33.41 -22.10
N VAL A 123 9.37 33.92 -23.00
CA VAL A 123 9.15 35.16 -23.77
C VAL A 123 9.06 34.80 -25.26
N CYS A 124 8.10 35.39 -25.96
CA CYS A 124 7.89 35.13 -27.39
C CYS A 124 8.76 36.07 -28.22
N ASP A 125 9.64 35.54 -29.06
CA ASP A 125 10.51 36.37 -29.91
C ASP A 125 9.73 37.25 -30.92
N ASP A 126 8.50 36.85 -31.28
CA ASP A 126 7.67 37.58 -32.24
C ASP A 126 6.81 38.69 -31.61
N CYS A 127 6.45 38.58 -30.32
CA CYS A 127 5.53 39.55 -29.69
C CYS A 127 6.00 40.17 -28.38
N GLY A 128 7.14 39.75 -27.82
CA GLY A 128 7.73 40.27 -26.58
C GLY A 128 6.98 39.82 -25.33
#